data_AF-A0A4Q6AIP4-F1
#
_entry.id   AF-A0A4Q6AIP4-F1
#
_cell.length_a   1.000
_cell.length_b   1.000
_cell.length_c   1.000
_cell.angle_alpha   90.00
_cell.angle_beta   90.00
_cell.angle_gamma   90.00
#
_symmetry.space_group_name_H-M   'P 1'
#
loop_
_entity.id
_entity.type
_entity.pdbx_description
1 polymer ?
#
loop_
_entity_poly.entity_id
_entity_poly.type
_entity_poly.pdbx_seq_one_letter_code
_entity_poly.pdbx_strand_id
1 'polypeptide(L)'
;MALSSRVSVSGDNLQPVLAFLIKDKSFPDWMLSAFDLKGPKVNFNIKATETSLSVRDFDAKAGELAIKGWMDQSPKVNRARFLLSLGGLSGAYGIDGEKAQWKIIGAKEWYEEEGRSKL
;
A
#
# COMPACT_ATOMS: atom_id res chain seq x y z
N MET A 1 0.42 7.85 -23.79
CA MET A 1 1.22 6.59 -23.80
C MET A 1 1.20 6.01 -22.39
N ALA A 2 1.25 4.68 -22.21
CA ALA A 2 1.22 4.05 -20.87
C ALA A 2 2.52 3.29 -20.63
N LEU A 3 3.19 3.59 -19.51
CA LEU A 3 4.36 2.85 -19.04
C LEU A 3 3.87 1.81 -18.02
N SER A 4 4.15 0.54 -18.27
CA SER A 4 3.90 -0.54 -17.30
C SER A 4 5.19 -1.27 -17.01
N SER A 5 5.47 -1.52 -15.74
CA SER A 5 6.65 -2.26 -15.32
C SER A 5 6.39 -3.04 -14.04
N ARG A 6 7.11 -4.13 -13.86
CA ARG A 6 7.25 -4.79 -12.57
C ARG A 6 8.47 -4.20 -11.88
N VAL A 7 8.26 -3.68 -10.68
CA VAL A 7 9.31 -3.07 -9.88
C VAL A 7 9.60 -3.97 -8.70
N SER A 8 10.89 -4.24 -8.49
CA SER A 8 11.40 -4.92 -7.31
C SER A 8 12.50 -4.06 -6.71
N VAL A 9 12.36 -3.69 -5.45
CA VAL A 9 13.31 -2.85 -4.72
C VAL A 9 13.65 -3.55 -3.42
N SER A 10 14.93 -3.57 -3.11
CA SER A 10 15.44 -3.96 -1.80
C SER A 10 16.40 -2.90 -1.29
N GLY A 11 16.34 -2.60 -0.01
CA GLY A 11 17.24 -1.63 0.62
C GLY A 11 16.97 -1.57 2.12
N ASP A 12 17.61 -0.63 2.80
CA ASP A 12 17.49 -0.48 4.25
C ASP A 12 16.39 0.51 4.68
N ASN A 13 15.71 1.15 3.72
CA ASN A 13 14.66 2.13 3.99
C ASN A 13 13.58 2.12 2.88
N LEU A 14 12.31 1.93 3.27
CA LEU A 14 11.17 2.00 2.34
C LEU A 14 10.39 3.31 2.37
N GLN A 15 10.71 4.23 3.26
CA GLN A 15 10.03 5.52 3.34
C GLN A 15 9.93 6.23 1.98
N PRO A 16 10.95 6.21 1.08
CA PRO A 16 10.81 6.83 -0.24
C PRO A 16 9.75 6.16 -1.13
N VAL A 17 9.67 4.82 -1.08
CA VAL A 17 8.66 4.06 -1.84
C VAL A 17 7.27 4.32 -1.29
N LEU A 18 7.14 4.42 0.03
CA LEU A 18 5.86 4.67 0.70
C LEU A 18 5.39 6.12 0.52
N ALA A 19 6.29 7.09 0.63
CA ALA A 19 6.01 8.50 0.37
C ALA A 19 5.56 8.75 -1.08
N PHE A 20 6.09 7.95 -2.02
CA PHE A 20 5.63 7.98 -3.41
C PHE A 20 4.21 7.44 -3.58
N LEU A 21 3.89 6.35 -2.88
CA LEU A 21 2.60 5.66 -3.01
C LEU A 21 1.49 6.29 -2.17
N ILE A 22 1.83 6.97 -1.08
CA ILE A 22 0.89 7.43 -0.08
C ILE A 22 1.17 8.90 0.16
N LYS A 23 0.58 9.75 -0.69
CA LYS A 23 0.69 11.22 -0.57
C LYS A 23 -0.08 11.78 0.62
N ASP A 24 -0.98 11.00 1.19
CA ASP A 24 -1.85 11.41 2.29
C ASP A 24 -1.16 11.15 3.64
N LYS A 25 -1.03 12.17 4.48
CA LYS A 25 -0.40 12.10 5.81
C LYS A 25 -1.22 11.32 6.85
N SER A 26 -2.32 10.71 6.42
CA SER A 26 -3.28 9.98 7.25
C SER A 26 -2.80 8.61 7.76
N PHE A 27 -1.51 8.29 7.57
CA PHE A 27 -0.89 7.11 8.17
C PHE A 27 -0.55 7.35 9.64
N PRO A 28 -0.96 6.48 10.58
CA PRO A 28 -0.58 6.53 11.96
C PRO A 28 0.94 6.48 12.11
N ASP A 29 1.48 7.29 13.01
CA ASP A 29 2.93 7.38 13.24
C ASP A 29 3.54 6.03 13.66
N TRP A 30 2.81 5.21 14.43
CA TRP A 30 3.27 3.87 14.81
C TRP A 30 3.55 2.98 13.59
N MET A 31 2.84 3.24 12.49
CA MET A 31 3.04 2.54 11.25
C MET A 31 4.30 3.01 10.55
N LEU A 32 4.53 4.34 10.51
CA LEU A 32 5.77 4.95 10.03
C LEU A 32 7.01 4.41 10.75
N SER A 33 6.91 4.21 12.07
CA SER A 33 7.96 3.58 12.88
C SER A 33 8.18 2.11 12.55
N ALA A 34 7.12 1.37 12.18
CA ALA A 34 7.26 0.00 11.71
C ALA A 34 8.00 -0.10 10.37
N PHE A 35 8.19 0.99 9.62
CA PHE A 35 8.92 0.98 8.36
C PHE A 35 10.40 1.34 8.46
N ASP A 36 10.90 1.66 9.66
CA ASP A 36 12.33 1.80 9.96
C ASP A 36 12.97 0.42 10.15
N LEU A 37 12.85 -0.42 9.12
CA LEU A 37 13.31 -1.79 9.14
C LEU A 37 14.46 -1.97 8.17
N LYS A 38 15.48 -2.72 8.61
CA LYS A 38 16.63 -3.10 7.77
C LYS A 38 16.25 -4.20 6.79
N GLY A 39 16.77 -4.10 5.56
CA GLY A 39 16.57 -5.09 4.49
C GLY A 39 15.16 -5.35 3.95
N PRO A 40 14.19 -4.40 3.92
CA PRO A 40 12.92 -4.63 3.26
C PRO A 40 13.05 -5.06 1.80
N LYS A 41 12.22 -6.02 1.41
CA LYS A 41 11.97 -6.38 0.01
C LYS A 41 10.58 -5.94 -0.39
N VAL A 42 10.49 -5.20 -1.49
CA VAL A 42 9.24 -4.67 -2.03
C VAL A 42 9.08 -5.09 -3.46
N ASN A 43 7.89 -5.56 -3.81
CA ASN A 43 7.49 -5.90 -5.16
C ASN A 43 6.15 -5.25 -5.46
N PHE A 44 6.00 -4.70 -6.66
CA PHE A 44 4.72 -4.24 -7.15
C PHE A 44 4.72 -4.14 -8.68
N ASN A 45 3.53 -4.17 -9.26
CA ASN A 45 3.31 -3.84 -10.66
C ASN A 45 2.80 -2.41 -10.74
N ILE A 46 3.47 -1.56 -11.51
CA ILE A 46 3.09 -0.17 -11.72
C ILE A 46 2.64 0.02 -13.17
N LYS A 47 1.53 0.75 -13.35
CA LYS A 47 1.07 1.26 -14.64
C LYS A 47 0.83 2.76 -14.51
N ALA A 48 1.62 3.55 -15.23
CA ALA A 48 1.54 5.00 -15.23
C ALA A 48 1.18 5.53 -16.62
N THR A 49 0.35 6.56 -16.65
CA THR A 49 0.08 7.40 -17.83
C THR A 49 0.32 8.86 -17.44
N GLU A 50 0.11 9.80 -18.35
CA GLU A 50 0.19 11.24 -18.06
C GLU A 50 -0.75 11.68 -16.93
N THR A 51 -1.87 10.99 -16.72
CA THR A 51 -2.90 11.40 -15.75
C THR A 51 -3.28 10.32 -14.74
N SER A 52 -2.71 9.12 -14.84
CA SER A 52 -3.10 8.01 -13.98
C SER A 52 -1.91 7.21 -13.46
N LEU A 53 -2.03 6.71 -12.25
CA LEU A 53 -1.12 5.79 -11.62
C LEU A 53 -1.90 4.62 -11.03
N SER A 54 -1.57 3.40 -11.43
CA SER A 54 -2.10 2.18 -10.84
C SER A 54 -0.96 1.34 -10.30
N VAL A 55 -1.12 0.84 -9.09
CA VAL A 55 -0.17 -0.05 -8.42
C VAL A 55 -0.95 -1.29 -7.97
N ARG A 56 -0.47 -2.45 -8.39
CA ARG A 56 -1.06 -3.75 -8.07
C ARG A 56 -0.01 -4.65 -7.44
N ASP A 57 -0.48 -5.64 -6.70
CA ASP A 57 0.35 -6.66 -6.07
C ASP A 57 1.49 -6.06 -5.24
N PHE A 58 1.22 -4.92 -4.57
CA PHE A 58 2.20 -4.35 -3.66
C PHE A 58 2.38 -5.34 -2.52
N ASP A 59 3.59 -5.85 -2.37
CA ASP A 59 4.01 -6.75 -1.30
C ASP A 59 5.34 -6.24 -0.76
N ALA A 60 5.35 -5.83 0.49
CA ALA A 60 6.55 -5.42 1.22
C ALA A 60 6.74 -6.32 2.44
N LYS A 61 7.97 -6.76 2.68
CA LYS A 61 8.32 -7.56 3.86
C LYS A 61 9.63 -7.11 4.47
N ALA A 62 9.66 -6.99 5.79
CA ALA A 62 10.86 -6.77 6.57
C ALA A 62 10.69 -7.34 7.97
N GLY A 63 11.51 -8.32 8.36
CA GLY A 63 11.33 -9.03 9.63
C GLY A 63 9.92 -9.61 9.77
N GLU A 64 9.24 -9.29 10.88
CA GLU A 64 7.86 -9.69 11.15
C GLU A 64 6.80 -8.81 10.48
N LEU A 65 7.21 -7.69 9.87
CA LEU A 65 6.30 -6.81 9.17
C LEU A 65 6.06 -7.29 7.74
N ALA A 66 4.78 -7.41 7.37
CA ALA A 66 4.33 -7.66 6.03
C ALA A 66 3.25 -6.66 5.64
N ILE A 67 3.27 -6.24 4.37
CA ILE A 67 2.37 -5.22 3.86
C ILE A 67 1.91 -5.63 2.49
N LYS A 68 0.60 -5.61 2.30
CA LYS A 68 -0.02 -5.88 1.01
C LYS A 68 -0.86 -4.69 0.60
N GLY A 69 -0.94 -4.41 -0.70
CA GLY A 69 -1.81 -3.34 -1.13
C GLY A 69 -1.97 -3.18 -2.62
N TRP A 70 -2.80 -2.20 -2.95
CA TRP A 70 -3.03 -1.72 -4.30
C TRP A 70 -3.49 -0.26 -4.26
N MET A 71 -3.34 0.42 -5.38
CA MET A 71 -3.77 1.81 -5.55
C MET A 71 -4.17 2.09 -6.99
N ASP A 72 -5.19 2.92 -7.17
CA ASP A 72 -5.55 3.56 -8.41
C ASP A 72 -5.76 5.07 -8.17
N GLN A 73 -5.00 5.88 -8.88
CA GLN A 73 -5.09 7.33 -8.87
C GLN A 73 -5.28 7.86 -10.28
N SER A 74 -6.25 8.75 -10.46
CA SER A 74 -6.57 9.54 -11.65
C SER A 74 -7.44 10.73 -11.24
N PRO A 75 -7.75 11.70 -12.13
CA PRO A 75 -8.60 12.83 -11.78
C PRO A 75 -10.00 12.45 -11.26
N LYS A 76 -10.50 11.25 -11.58
CA LYS A 76 -11.83 10.77 -11.18
C LYS A 76 -11.79 9.63 -10.16
N VAL A 77 -10.61 9.09 -9.87
CA VAL A 77 -10.46 7.91 -9.02
C VAL A 77 -9.30 8.15 -8.08
N ASN A 78 -9.55 8.09 -6.78
CA ASN A 78 -8.52 8.02 -5.77
C ASN A 78 -8.87 6.89 -4.83
N ARG A 79 -8.32 5.71 -5.08
CA ARG A 79 -8.64 4.51 -4.29
C ARG A 79 -7.38 3.78 -3.96
N ALA A 80 -7.24 3.40 -2.70
CA ALA A 80 -6.09 2.62 -2.25
C ALA A 80 -6.50 1.71 -1.12
N ARG A 81 -5.80 0.58 -0.99
CA ARG A 81 -5.90 -0.28 0.18
C ARG A 81 -4.56 -0.83 0.55
N PHE A 82 -4.32 -0.87 1.84
CA PHE A 82 -3.14 -1.47 2.42
C PHE A 82 -3.56 -2.30 3.62
N LEU A 83 -3.03 -3.51 3.70
CA LEU A 83 -3.07 -4.36 4.88
C LEU A 83 -1.65 -4.42 5.42
N LEU A 84 -1.46 -3.96 6.65
CA LEU A 84 -0.25 -4.22 7.41
C LEU A 84 -0.49 -5.37 8.38
N SER A 85 0.54 -6.18 8.54
CA SER A 85 0.60 -7.28 9.49
C SER A 85 1.94 -7.25 10.20
N LEU A 86 1.92 -7.28 11.53
CA LEU A 86 3.11 -7.31 12.39
C LEU A 86 2.90 -8.44 13.40
N GLY A 87 3.55 -9.58 13.15
CA GLY A 87 3.30 -10.80 13.92
C GLY A 87 1.81 -11.20 13.87
N GLY A 88 1.17 -11.29 15.04
CA GLY A 88 -0.26 -11.60 15.17
C GLY A 88 -1.21 -10.39 15.01
N LEU A 89 -0.69 -9.17 14.92
CA LEU A 89 -1.49 -7.96 14.79
C LEU A 89 -1.68 -7.58 13.32
N SER A 90 -2.85 -7.06 12.99
CA SER A 90 -3.12 -6.52 11.66
C SER A 90 -3.89 -5.21 11.72
N GLY A 91 -3.60 -4.34 10.76
CA GLY A 91 -4.29 -3.09 10.57
C GLY A 91 -4.44 -2.84 9.08
N ALA A 92 -5.60 -2.37 8.66
CA ALA A 92 -5.89 -2.06 7.28
C ALA A 92 -6.27 -0.59 7.13
N TYR A 93 -5.81 -0.03 6.03
CA TYR A 93 -6.09 1.33 5.62
C TYR A 93 -6.71 1.30 4.23
N GLY A 94 -7.66 2.18 3.98
CA GLY A 94 -8.03 2.47 2.61
C GLY A 94 -8.55 3.87 2.39
N ILE A 95 -8.50 4.24 1.13
CA ILE A 95 -8.97 5.49 0.59
C ILE A 95 -10.05 5.16 -0.45
N ASP A 96 -11.19 5.85 -0.39
CA ASP A 96 -12.17 5.88 -1.46
C ASP A 96 -12.65 7.33 -1.71
N GLY A 97 -12.11 7.95 -2.75
CA GLY A 97 -12.28 9.36 -3.05
C GLY A 97 -11.60 10.22 -1.99
N GLU A 98 -12.41 10.97 -1.24
CA GLU A 98 -11.96 11.83 -0.13
C GLU A 98 -12.03 11.13 1.24
N LYS A 99 -12.58 9.92 1.30
CA LYS A 99 -12.77 9.19 2.56
C LYS A 99 -11.58 8.28 2.82
N ALA A 100 -10.87 8.54 3.92
CA ALA A 100 -9.89 7.64 4.49
C ALA A 100 -10.53 6.81 5.62
N GLN A 101 -10.21 5.52 5.70
CA GLN A 101 -10.72 4.65 6.76
C GLN A 101 -9.65 3.70 7.29
N TRP A 102 -9.76 3.43 8.59
CA TRP A 102 -8.88 2.55 9.34
C TRP A 102 -9.67 1.39 9.95
N LYS A 103 -9.10 0.20 9.89
CA LYS A 103 -9.63 -1.03 10.51
C LYS A 103 -8.50 -1.72 11.26
N ILE A 104 -8.75 -2.07 12.52
CA ILE A 104 -7.83 -2.90 13.33
C ILE A 104 -8.49 -4.26 13.55
N ILE A 105 -9.72 -4.25 14.07
CA ILE A 105 -10.54 -5.46 14.19
C ILE A 105 -11.09 -5.81 12.81
N GLY A 106 -10.90 -7.07 12.39
CA GLY A 106 -11.34 -7.56 11.09
C GLY A 106 -10.55 -6.97 9.91
N ALA A 107 -9.33 -6.47 10.15
CA ALA A 107 -8.55 -5.75 9.14
C ALA A 107 -8.25 -6.61 7.90
N LYS A 108 -7.93 -7.89 8.12
CA LYS A 108 -7.62 -8.83 7.05
C LYS A 108 -8.85 -9.14 6.20
N GLU A 109 -9.96 -9.46 6.86
CA GLU A 109 -11.25 -9.76 6.24
C GLU A 109 -11.71 -8.56 5.41
N TRP A 110 -11.65 -7.36 6.00
CA TRP A 110 -12.00 -6.11 5.32
C TRP A 110 -11.14 -5.82 4.08
N TYR A 111 -9.83 -6.09 4.16
CA TYR A 111 -8.93 -5.95 3.02
C TYR A 111 -9.27 -6.96 1.90
N GLU A 112 -9.53 -8.22 2.26
CA GLU A 112 -9.79 -9.30 1.32
C GLU A 112 -11.17 -9.19 0.65
N GLU A 113 -12.21 -8.83 1.40
CA GLU A 113 -13.59 -8.74 0.90
C GLU A 113 -13.73 -7.71 -0.22
N GLU A 114 -13.29 -6.47 0.01
CA GLU A 114 -13.44 -5.45 -1.03
C GLU A 114 -12.24 -5.41 -2.00
N GLY A 115 -11.16 -6.14 -1.70
CA GLY A 115 -10.09 -6.43 -2.66
C GLY A 115 -10.53 -7.37 -3.79
N ARG A 116 -11.48 -8.28 -3.51
CA ARG A 116 -12.09 -9.16 -4.51
C ARG A 116 -13.14 -8.48 -5.38
N SER A 117 -13.74 -7.38 -4.94
CA SER A 117 -14.86 -6.76 -5.66
C SER A 117 -14.45 -5.96 -6.92
N LYS A 118 -13.15 -5.76 -7.19
CA LYS A 118 -12.67 -4.89 -8.27
C LYS A 118 -11.39 -5.35 -8.99
N LEU A 119 -11.05 -6.65 -8.89
CA LEU A 119 -10.09 -7.29 -9.81
C LEU A 119 -10.84 -7.89 -11.00
#